data_AF-A0A391PDV1-F1
#
_entry.id   AF-A0A391PDV1-F1
#
_cell.length_a   1.000
_cell.length_b   1.000
_cell.length_c   1.000
_cell.angle_alpha   90.00
_cell.angle_beta   90.00
_cell.angle_gamma   90.00
#
_symmetry.space_group_name_H-M   'P 1'
#
loop_
_entity.id
_entity.type
_entity.pdbx_description
1 polymer ?
#
loop_
_entity_poly.entity_id
_entity_poly.type
_entity_poly.pdbx_seq_one_letter_code
_entity_poly.pdbx_strand_id
1 'polypeptide(L)' 'MELIERLKQQLSEVYGIHNEEDLLKAMEKQKPIDIGVFVREVNGIEKAG' A
#
# COMPACT_ATOMS: atom_id res chain seq x y z
N MET A 1 9.27 8.59 13.88
CA MET A 1 7.86 8.65 14.30
C MET A 1 7.00 9.48 13.34
N GLU A 2 7.53 10.51 12.69
CA GLU A 2 6.79 11.45 11.83
C GLU A 2 6.03 10.82 10.64
N LEU A 3 6.61 9.83 9.94
CA LEU A 3 5.97 9.21 8.77
C LEU A 3 4.67 8.46 9.11
N ILE A 4 4.67 7.75 10.24
CA ILE A 4 3.52 6.94 10.67
C ILE A 4 2.36 7.84 11.09
N GLU A 5 2.65 8.96 11.79
CA GLU A 5 1.63 9.92 12.19
C GLU A 5 1.01 10.63 10.99
N ARG A 6 1.83 11.05 10.02
CA ARG A 6 1.34 11.65 8.76
C ARG A 6 0.46 10.69 7.96
N LEU A 7 0.85 9.41 7.89
CA LEU A 7 0.02 8.37 7.26
C LEU A 7 -1.33 8.21 7.96
N LYS A 8 -1.35 8.18 9.29
CA LYS A 8 -2.60 8.09 10.06
C LYS A 8 -3.51 9.31 9.85
N GLN A 9 -2.94 10.51 9.86
CA GLN A 9 -3.67 11.75 9.56
C GLN A 9 -4.26 11.71 8.16
N GLN A 10 -3.48 11.33 7.15
CA GLN A 10 -3.94 11.25 5.78
C GLN A 10 -5.05 10.19 5.60
N LEU A 11 -4.92 9.03 6.24
CA LEU A 11 -5.95 7.99 6.23
C LEU A 11 -7.27 8.49 6.85
N SER A 12 -7.21 9.24 7.95
CA SER A 12 -8.40 9.79 8.60
C SER A 12 -8.99 10.97 7.82
N GLU A 13 -8.21 11.99 7.47
CA GLU A 13 -8.70 13.25 6.89
C GLU A 13 -9.12 13.12 5.42
N VAL A 14 -8.38 12.34 4.63
CA VAL A 14 -8.62 12.24 3.18
C VAL A 14 -9.52 11.06 2.84
N TYR A 15 -9.36 9.94 3.56
CA TYR A 15 -10.04 8.69 3.25
C TYR A 15 -11.12 8.32 4.28
N GLY A 16 -11.25 9.05 5.39
CA GLY A 16 -12.25 8.76 6.42
C GLY A 16 -12.00 7.44 7.15
N ILE A 17 -10.77 6.91 7.10
CA ILE A 17 -10.41 5.61 7.69
C ILE A 17 -9.92 5.83 9.13
N HIS A 18 -10.74 5.41 10.10
CA HIS A 18 -10.51 5.68 11.52
C HIS A 18 -10.16 4.42 12.31
N ASN A 19 -10.38 3.24 11.71
CA ASN A 19 -10.12 1.95 12.31
C ASN A 19 -9.67 0.94 11.23
N GLU A 20 -9.22 -0.22 11.69
CA GLU A 20 -8.73 -1.30 10.82
C GLU A 20 -9.82 -1.88 9.90
N GLU A 21 -11.08 -1.91 10.35
CA GLU A 21 -12.19 -2.43 9.54
C GLU A 21 -12.48 -1.53 8.33
N ASP A 22 -12.43 -0.20 8.52
CA ASP A 22 -12.57 0.78 7.46
C ASP A 22 -11.41 0.70 6.46
N LEU A 23 -10.19 0.44 6.96
CA LEU A 23 -9.01 0.25 6.12
C LEU A 23 -9.18 -0.97 5.22
N LEU A 24 -9.58 -2.11 5.78
CA LEU A 24 -9.76 -3.35 5.03
C LEU A 24 -10.87 -3.21 3.99
N LYS A 25 -12.02 -2.61 4.34
CA LYS A 25 -13.11 -2.34 3.39
C LYS A 25 -12.68 -1.38 2.27
N ALA A 26 -11.84 -0.39 2.57
CA ALA A 26 -11.29 0.51 1.56
C ALA A 26 -10.34 -0.21 0.60
N MET A 27 -9.50 -1.11 1.14
CA MET A 27 -8.59 -1.93 0.34
C MET A 27 -9.33 -2.92 -0.56
N GLU A 28 -10.44 -3.51 -0.10
CA GLU A 28 -11.28 -4.39 -0.91
C GLU A 28 -11.97 -3.67 -2.08
N LYS A 29 -12.32 -2.40 -1.88
CA LYS A 29 -12.95 -1.57 -2.92
C LYS A 29 -11.94 -0.98 -3.90
N GLN A 30 -10.67 -0.88 -3.51
CA GLN A 30 -9.62 -0.43 -4.42
C GLN A 30 -9.30 -1.55 -5.41
N LYS A 31 -9.33 -1.22 -6.70
CA LYS A 31 -8.75 -2.11 -7.71
C LYS A 31 -7.26 -2.25 -7.38
N PRO A 32 -6.72 -3.48 -7.33
CA PRO A 32 -5.29 -3.66 -7.18
C PRO A 32 -4.58 -2.83 -8.25
N ILE A 33 -3.67 -1.96 -7.81
CA ILE A 33 -2.79 -1.25 -8.74
C ILE A 33 -1.86 -2.31 -9.30
N ASP A 34 -1.97 -2.59 -10.59
CA ASP A 34 -1.01 -3.45 -11.29
C ASP A 34 0.32 -2.70 -11.39
N ILE A 35 1.14 -2.89 -10.37
CA ILE A 35 2.49 -2.37 -10.33
C ILE A 35 3.43 -3.12 -11.27
N GLY A 36 3.00 -4.18 -11.97
CA GLY A 36 3.81 -4.92 -12.94
C GLY A 36 4.38 -4.04 -14.06
N VAL A 37 3.73 -2.91 -14.38
CA VAL A 37 4.26 -1.90 -15.31
C VAL A 37 5.48 -1.14 -14.73
N PHE A 38 5.53 -0.99 -13.39
CA PHE A 38 6.61 -0.32 -12.68
C PHE A 38 7.68 -1.29 -12.16
N VAL A 39 7.32 -2.55 -11.92
CA VAL A 39 8.28 -3.61 -11.62
C VAL A 39 8.80 -4.15 -12.95
N ARG A 40 9.77 -3.44 -13.54
CA ARG A 40 10.63 -4.04 -14.57
C ARG A 40 11.15 -5.37 -14.00
N GLU A 41 10.87 -6.49 -14.65
CA GLU A 41 11.36 -7.80 -14.25
C GLU A 41 12.86 -7.67 -13.97
N VAL A 42 13.25 -7.80 -12.69
CA VAL A 42 14.65 -8.03 -12.33
C VAL A 42 14.98 -9.44 -12.79
N ASN A 43 15.25 -9.57 -14.09
CA ASN A 43 15.80 -10.78 -14.69
C ASN A 43 17.09 -11.13 -13.94
N GLY A 44 17.04 -12.21 -13.17
CA GLY A 44 18.20 -12.87 -12.60
C GLY A 44 18.55 -12.44 -11.18
N ILE A 45 17.82 -12.93 -10.19
CA ILE A 45 18.49 -13.36 -8.95
C ILE A 45 18.96 -14.78 -9.23
N GLU A 46 20.14 -14.92 -9.83
CA GLU A 46 20.87 -16.18 -9.78
C GLU A 46 21.02 -16.57 -8.31
N LYS A 47 20.47 -17.72 -7.94
CA LYS A 47 20.70 -18.31 -6.62
C LYS A 47 22.20 -18.55 -6.51
N ALA A 48 22.86 -17.80 -5.63
CA ALA A 48 24.19 -18.17 -5.16
C ALA A 48 24.08 -19.50 -4.41
N GLY A 49 24.48 -20.57 -5.08
CA GLY A 49 24.69 -21.91 -4.55
C GLY A 49 26.13 -22.34 -4.78
#